data_AF-A0A0F2HED6-F1
#
_entry.id   AF-A0A0F2HED6-F1
#
_cell.length_a   1.000
_cell.length_b   1.000
_cell.length_c   1.000
_cell.angle_alpha   90.00
_cell.angle_beta   90.00
_cell.angle_gamma   90.00
#
_symmetry.space_group_name_H-M   'P 1'
#
loop_
_entity.id
_entity.type
_entity.pdbx_description
1 polymer ?
#
loop_
_entity_poly.entity_id
_entity_poly.type
_entity_poly.pdbx_seq_one_letter_code
_entity_poly.pdbx_strand_id
1 'polypeptide(L)'
;DEDSDFAGRVETINEDKLTLLDLSRERMMHRRAWDITPKNIYQAMALDALLDPDIDLVILTGAAGSGKTLLAMAAALEQTIEKGMFDKIIVTRNTPDIGESIGFLPGSEEEKMMPWLAAVTDTLEALHKHDHCT
;
A
#
# COMPACT_ATOMS: atom_id res chain seq x y z
N ASP A 1 16.95 -20.84 6.05
CA ASP A 1 16.44 -20.64 7.42
C ASP A 1 15.14 -19.84 7.37
N GLU A 2 14.02 -20.51 7.12
CA GLU A 2 12.69 -19.87 7.02
C GLU A 2 11.94 -19.82 8.37
N ASP A 3 12.58 -20.28 9.45
CA ASP A 3 12.02 -20.47 10.79
C ASP A 3 12.50 -19.45 11.85
N SER A 4 13.05 -18.30 11.46
CA SER A 4 13.31 -17.25 12.46
C SER A 4 11.99 -16.56 12.82
N ASP A 5 11.52 -16.75 14.04
CA ASP A 5 10.35 -16.04 14.61
C ASP A 5 10.60 -14.53 14.86
N PHE A 6 11.81 -14.08 14.55
CA PHE A 6 12.23 -12.73 14.75
C PHE A 6 11.87 -11.82 13.58
N ALA A 7 11.22 -10.70 13.89
CA ALA A 7 11.10 -9.53 13.03
C ALA A 7 11.31 -8.31 13.91
N GLY A 8 12.17 -7.38 13.49
CA GLY A 8 12.45 -6.20 14.28
C GLY A 8 12.81 -4.99 13.43
N ARG A 9 12.64 -3.81 14.01
CA ARG A 9 12.98 -2.52 13.41
C ARG A 9 14.22 -1.96 14.09
N VAL A 10 15.17 -1.46 13.31
CA VAL A 10 16.32 -0.75 13.87
C VAL A 10 15.84 0.60 14.38
N GLU A 11 15.99 0.85 15.68
CA GLU A 11 15.55 2.08 16.32
C GLU A 11 16.69 3.08 16.47
N THR A 12 17.89 2.61 16.80
CA THR A 12 19.07 3.48 16.94
C THR A 12 20.33 2.74 16.54
N ILE A 13 21.20 3.44 15.81
CA ILE A 13 22.54 2.99 15.46
C ILE A 13 23.54 4.00 16.04
N ASN A 14 24.37 3.54 16.96
CA ASN A 14 25.53 4.26 17.49
C ASN A 14 26.81 3.53 17.06
N GLU A 15 27.98 4.15 17.25
CA GLU A 15 29.28 3.59 16.82
C GLU A 15 29.52 2.14 17.28
N ASP A 16 29.11 1.79 18.51
CA ASP A 16 29.33 0.46 19.10
C ASP A 16 28.05 -0.31 19.43
N LYS A 17 26.86 0.28 19.20
CA LYS A 17 25.59 -0.31 19.66
C LYS A 17 24.46 -0.11 18.66
N LEU A 18 23.70 -1.18 18.46
CA LEU A 18 22.48 -1.20 17.65
C LEU A 18 21.32 -1.59 18.57
N THR A 19 20.29 -0.74 18.64
CA THR A 19 19.05 -1.03 19.36
C THR A 19 18.00 -1.48 18.36
N LEU A 20 17.42 -2.65 18.62
CA LEU A 20 16.33 -3.24 17.84
C LEU A 20 15.04 -3.19 18.65
N LEU A 21 13.97 -2.73 18.03
CA LEU A 21 12.62 -2.95 18.48
C LEU A 21 12.18 -4.32 17.99
N ASP A 22 11.96 -5.27 18.90
CA ASP A 22 11.37 -6.56 18.57
C ASP A 22 9.87 -6.38 18.29
N LEU A 23 9.48 -6.68 17.06
CA LEU A 23 8.10 -6.59 16.59
C LEU A 23 7.40 -7.96 16.58
N SER A 24 8.14 -9.07 16.76
CA SER A 24 7.69 -10.46 16.58
C SER A 24 7.14 -10.76 15.16
N ARG A 25 7.61 -11.85 14.55
CA ARG A 25 7.11 -12.27 13.23
C ARG A 25 5.62 -12.59 13.27
N GLU A 26 5.14 -13.24 14.32
CA GLU A 26 3.72 -13.55 14.50
C GLU A 26 2.87 -12.28 14.48
N ARG A 27 3.20 -11.28 15.30
CA ARG A 27 2.44 -10.02 15.36
C ARG A 27 2.48 -9.27 14.03
N MET A 28 3.62 -9.28 13.35
CA MET A 28 3.76 -8.69 12.03
C MET A 28 2.82 -9.36 11.01
N MET A 29 2.76 -10.69 10.99
CA MET A 29 1.88 -11.43 10.08
C MET A 29 0.38 -11.22 10.36
N HIS A 30 0.02 -10.75 11.56
CA HIS A 30 -1.35 -10.37 11.93
C HIS A 30 -1.69 -8.90 11.63
N ARG A 31 -0.77 -8.12 11.05
CA ARG A 31 -1.09 -6.76 10.57
C ARG A 31 -2.23 -6.82 9.56
N ARG A 32 -3.12 -5.84 9.62
CA ARG A 32 -4.33 -5.77 8.79
C ARG A 32 -4.60 -4.32 8.42
N ALA A 33 -5.04 -4.10 7.19
CA ALA A 33 -5.58 -2.82 6.72
C ALA A 33 -6.68 -3.11 5.71
N TRP A 34 -7.86 -2.52 5.87
CA TRP A 34 -9.00 -2.69 4.97
C TRP A 34 -9.23 -4.16 4.59
N ASP A 35 -9.32 -5.01 5.61
CA ASP A 35 -9.48 -6.47 5.50
C ASP A 35 -8.36 -7.25 4.79
N ILE A 36 -7.30 -6.59 4.34
CA ILE A 36 -6.11 -7.21 3.75
C ILE A 36 -5.11 -7.61 4.84
N THR A 37 -4.69 -8.88 4.78
CA THR A 37 -3.60 -9.42 5.59
C THR A 37 -2.39 -9.77 4.72
N PRO A 38 -1.16 -9.66 5.28
CA PRO A 38 0.05 -9.95 4.54
C PRO A 38 0.20 -11.45 4.26
N LYS A 39 0.66 -11.80 3.06
CA LYS A 39 0.94 -13.19 2.68
C LYS A 39 2.35 -13.65 3.05
N ASN A 40 3.22 -12.70 3.38
CA ASN A 40 4.60 -12.95 3.82
C ASN A 40 5.11 -11.79 4.68
N ILE A 41 6.27 -12.00 5.31
CA ILE A 41 6.85 -11.03 6.24
C ILE A 41 7.20 -9.69 5.59
N TYR A 42 7.57 -9.67 4.30
CA TYR A 42 7.90 -8.43 3.61
C TYR A 42 6.66 -7.56 3.39
N GLN A 43 5.52 -8.19 3.08
CA GLN A 43 4.24 -7.49 3.02
C GLN A 43 3.79 -7.01 4.40
N ALA A 44 4.05 -7.79 5.44
CA ALA A 44 3.77 -7.39 6.81
C ALA A 44 4.60 -6.15 7.21
N MET A 45 5.88 -6.13 6.87
CA MET A 45 6.76 -4.95 7.07
C MET A 45 6.29 -3.75 6.26
N ALA A 46 5.82 -3.95 5.03
CA ALA A 46 5.25 -2.87 4.22
C ALA A 46 3.98 -2.29 4.86
N LEU A 47 3.05 -3.13 5.33
CA LEU A 47 1.85 -2.69 6.03
C LEU A 47 2.18 -1.98 7.34
N ASP A 48 3.12 -2.51 8.11
CA ASP A 48 3.58 -1.91 9.35
C ASP A 48 4.08 -0.48 9.12
N ALA A 49 4.93 -0.27 8.11
CA ALA A 49 5.42 1.05 7.73
C ALA A 49 4.31 1.97 7.18
N LEU A 50 3.40 1.45 6.36
CA LEU A 50 2.29 2.24 5.78
C LEU A 50 1.25 2.70 6.81
N LEU A 51 1.08 1.95 7.90
CA LEU A 51 0.10 2.23 8.96
C LEU A 51 0.69 3.06 10.11
N ASP A 52 1.99 3.36 10.07
CA ASP A 52 2.68 4.14 11.08
C ASP A 52 2.59 5.63 10.73
N PRO A 53 1.81 6.44 11.48
CA PRO A 53 1.63 7.86 11.18
C PRO A 53 2.88 8.71 11.45
N ASP A 54 3.89 8.17 12.15
CA ASP A 54 5.15 8.85 12.40
C ASP A 54 6.10 8.76 11.17
N ILE A 55 5.73 8.03 10.12
CA ILE A 55 6.49 7.89 8.88
C ILE A 55 5.86 8.74 7.76
N ASP A 56 6.49 9.87 7.44
CA ASP A 56 5.99 10.80 6.43
C ASP A 56 5.98 10.25 4.99
N LEU A 57 6.90 9.31 4.68
CA LEU A 57 7.07 8.78 3.33
C LEU A 57 7.49 7.31 3.35
N VAL A 58 6.71 6.47 2.67
CA VAL A 58 7.02 5.06 2.45
C VAL A 58 7.24 4.81 0.97
N ILE A 59 8.41 4.25 0.63
CA ILE A 59 8.74 3.83 -0.74
C ILE A 59 8.73 2.30 -0.80
N LEU A 60 7.75 1.74 -1.51
CA LEU A 60 7.67 0.30 -1.72
C LEU A 60 8.36 -0.09 -3.03
N THR A 61 9.39 -0.93 -2.93
CA THR A 61 10.08 -1.52 -4.09
C THR A 61 9.85 -3.03 -4.13
N GLY A 62 9.92 -3.63 -5.32
CA GLY A 62 9.76 -5.08 -5.50
C GLY A 62 9.16 -5.47 -6.83
N ALA A 63 9.20 -6.76 -7.15
CA ALA A 63 8.74 -7.33 -8.42
C ALA A 63 7.25 -7.03 -8.71
N ALA A 64 6.86 -7.08 -9.99
CA ALA A 64 5.46 -6.99 -10.38
C ALA A 64 4.63 -8.10 -9.67
N GLY A 65 3.39 -7.78 -9.27
CA GLY A 65 2.53 -8.71 -8.53
C GLY A 65 2.85 -8.87 -7.04
N SER A 66 3.86 -8.19 -6.49
CA SER A 66 4.21 -8.28 -5.05
C SER A 66 3.22 -7.61 -4.10
N GLY A 67 2.15 -7.00 -4.60
CA GLY A 67 1.08 -6.39 -3.80
C GLY A 67 1.28 -4.94 -3.39
N LYS A 68 2.35 -4.26 -3.84
CA LYS A 68 2.68 -2.86 -3.43
C LYS A 68 1.49 -1.90 -3.51
N THR A 69 0.85 -1.82 -4.67
CA THR A 69 -0.30 -0.92 -4.91
C THR A 69 -1.51 -1.31 -4.05
N LEU A 70 -1.79 -2.61 -3.94
CA LEU A 70 -2.88 -3.14 -3.11
C LEU A 70 -2.68 -2.77 -1.64
N LEU A 71 -1.48 -3.01 -1.09
CA LEU A 71 -1.17 -2.71 0.31
C LEU A 71 -1.22 -1.20 0.59
N ALA A 72 -0.69 -0.37 -0.32
CA ALA A 72 -0.73 1.08 -0.19
C ALA A 72 -2.17 1.60 -0.19
N MET A 73 -3.02 1.09 -1.09
CA MET A 73 -4.44 1.46 -1.13
C MET A 73 -5.21 0.98 0.10
N ALA A 74 -4.99 -0.25 0.54
CA ALA A 74 -5.63 -0.78 1.74
C ALA A 74 -5.28 0.07 2.99
N ALA A 75 -4.01 0.43 3.16
CA ALA A 75 -3.57 1.30 4.24
C ALA A 75 -4.13 2.73 4.12
N ALA A 76 -4.26 3.26 2.90
CA ALA A 76 -4.85 4.57 2.67
C ALA A 76 -6.35 4.59 3.01
N LEU A 77 -7.10 3.57 2.59
CA LEU A 77 -8.53 3.42 2.90
C LEU A 77 -8.75 3.24 4.40
N GLU A 78 -7.98 2.36 5.05
CA GLU A 78 -8.01 2.16 6.49
C GLU A 78 -7.81 3.48 7.26
N GLN A 79 -6.81 4.28 6.90
CA GLN A 79 -6.52 5.52 7.60
C GLN A 79 -7.52 6.64 7.31
N THR A 80 -8.08 6.68 6.09
CA THR A 80 -9.00 7.75 5.65
C THR A 80 -10.43 7.46 6.08
N ILE A 81 -10.93 6.23 5.85
CA ILE A 81 -12.34 5.88 6.02
C ILE A 81 -12.58 5.26 7.40
N GLU A 82 -11.89 4.18 7.77
CA GLU A 82 -12.11 3.51 9.06
C GLU A 82 -11.66 4.38 10.24
N LYS A 83 -10.44 4.95 10.15
CA LYS A 83 -9.85 5.73 11.25
C LYS A 83 -10.16 7.22 11.19
N GLY A 84 -10.63 7.74 10.05
CA GLY A 84 -10.90 9.17 9.88
C GLY A 84 -9.70 10.09 10.10
N MET A 85 -8.47 9.60 9.88
CA MET A 85 -7.24 10.37 10.10
C MET A 85 -6.94 11.36 8.97
N PHE A 86 -7.46 11.09 7.77
CA PHE A 86 -7.28 11.92 6.59
C PHE A 86 -8.62 12.15 5.90
N ASP A 87 -8.78 13.30 5.25
CA ASP A 87 -10.02 13.65 4.56
C ASP A 87 -10.10 13.08 3.13
N LYS A 88 -8.95 12.86 2.47
CA LYS A 88 -8.87 12.54 1.04
C LYS A 88 -7.66 11.67 0.70
N ILE A 89 -7.85 10.76 -0.25
CA ILE A 89 -6.79 9.96 -0.88
C ILE A 89 -6.51 10.53 -2.28
N ILE A 90 -5.25 10.82 -2.58
CA ILE A 90 -4.81 11.28 -3.90
C ILE A 90 -3.95 10.19 -4.53
N VAL A 91 -4.34 9.73 -5.71
CA VAL A 91 -3.57 8.76 -6.49
C VAL A 91 -3.03 9.44 -7.73
N THR A 92 -1.72 9.32 -7.95
CA THR A 92 -1.06 9.84 -9.13
C THR A 92 -0.33 8.72 -9.87
N ARG A 93 -0.28 8.82 -11.19
CA ARG A 93 0.47 7.92 -12.07
C ARG A 93 1.15 8.77 -13.13
N ASN A 94 2.40 8.47 -13.43
CA ASN A 94 3.09 9.16 -14.51
C ASN A 94 2.35 8.91 -15.82
N THR A 95 1.88 9.98 -16.45
CA THR A 95 1.33 9.94 -17.81
C THR A 95 2.49 9.74 -18.76
N PRO A 96 2.49 8.71 -19.63
CA PRO A 96 3.54 8.56 -20.63
C PRO A 96 3.56 9.78 -21.55
N ASP A 97 4.73 10.07 -22.13
CA ASP A 97 4.91 11.16 -23.08
C ASP A 97 3.85 11.04 -24.18
N ILE A 98 2.98 12.04 -24.20
CA ILE A 98 1.85 12.16 -25.11
C ILE A 98 2.44 12.49 -26.48
N GLY A 99 2.88 11.45 -27.20
CA GLY A 99 3.00 11.54 -28.65
C GLY A 99 1.63 11.90 -29.20
N GLU A 100 1.56 13.04 -29.89
CA GLU A 100 0.41 13.60 -30.61
C GLU A 100 -0.86 12.73 -30.55
N SER A 101 -1.85 13.18 -29.77
CA SER A 101 -3.31 12.91 -29.88
C SER A 101 -4.02 12.14 -28.73
N ILE A 102 -4.43 12.90 -27.70
CA ILE A 102 -5.75 12.72 -27.06
C ILE A 102 -6.90 12.78 -28.11
N GLY A 103 -6.62 13.26 -29.32
CA GLY A 103 -7.53 13.37 -30.45
C GLY A 103 -8.00 12.05 -31.10
N PHE A 104 -7.49 10.87 -30.70
CA PHE A 104 -7.91 9.60 -31.31
C PHE A 104 -8.89 8.75 -30.49
N LEU A 105 -8.99 8.95 -29.17
CA LEU A 105 -10.00 8.26 -28.36
C LEU A 105 -11.31 9.05 -28.42
N PRO A 106 -12.41 8.49 -28.95
CA PRO A 106 -13.73 9.11 -28.87
C PRO A 106 -14.21 9.11 -27.41
N GLY A 107 -14.92 10.16 -27.00
CA GLY A 107 -15.47 10.26 -25.64
C GLY A 107 -15.09 11.55 -24.91
N SER A 108 -15.64 11.71 -23.70
CA SER A 108 -15.32 12.80 -22.78
C SER A 108 -13.88 12.70 -22.27
N GLU A 109 -13.35 13.77 -21.69
CA GLU A 109 -12.02 13.74 -21.06
C GLU A 109 -11.92 12.62 -20.00
N GLU A 110 -13.01 12.38 -19.25
CA GLU A 110 -13.10 11.33 -18.23
C GLU A 110 -13.01 9.92 -18.84
N GLU A 111 -13.72 9.66 -19.94
CA GLU A 111 -13.68 8.38 -20.67
C GLU A 111 -12.28 8.11 -21.25
N LYS A 112 -11.55 9.16 -21.62
CA LYS A 112 -10.16 9.05 -22.09
C LYS A 112 -9.18 8.77 -20.95
N MET A 113 -9.51 9.19 -19.72
CA MET A 113 -8.69 8.96 -18.53
C MET A 113 -8.97 7.60 -17.86
N MET A 114 -10.14 7.00 -18.09
CA MET A 114 -10.53 5.69 -17.50
C MET A 114 -9.47 4.58 -17.65
N PRO A 115 -8.85 4.34 -18.82
CA PRO A 115 -7.84 3.28 -18.96
C PRO A 115 -6.61 3.47 -18.05
N TRP A 116 -6.30 4.72 -17.67
CA TRP A 116 -5.17 5.06 -16.82
C TRP A 116 -5.45 4.81 -15.35
N LEU A 117 -6.72 4.99 -14.96
CA LEU A 117 -7.25 4.74 -13.62
C LEU A 117 -7.67 3.29 -13.41
N ALA A 118 -7.81 2.50 -14.47
CA ALA A 118 -8.25 1.10 -14.43
C ALA A 118 -7.54 0.27 -13.35
N ALA A 119 -6.21 0.37 -13.24
CA ALA A 119 -5.47 -0.39 -12.22
C ALA A 119 -5.84 0.02 -10.76
N VAL A 120 -6.19 1.28 -10.55
CA VAL A 120 -6.65 1.80 -9.25
C VAL A 120 -8.08 1.35 -9.00
N THR A 121 -8.96 1.49 -9.98
CA THR A 121 -10.36 1.05 -9.87
C THR A 121 -10.46 -0.46 -9.67
N ASP A 122 -9.69 -1.27 -10.41
CA ASP A 122 -9.63 -2.73 -10.25
C ASP A 122 -9.16 -3.11 -8.84
N THR A 123 -8.20 -2.38 -8.28
CA THR A 123 -7.72 -2.60 -6.93
C THR A 123 -8.78 -2.21 -5.90
N LEU A 124 -9.49 -1.10 -6.10
CA LEU A 124 -10.64 -0.71 -5.26
C LEU A 124 -11.74 -1.76 -5.33
N GLU A 125 -12.09 -2.25 -6.52
CA GLU A 125 -13.07 -3.32 -6.68
C GLU A 125 -12.65 -4.61 -5.98
N ALA A 126 -11.36 -4.97 -6.06
CA ALA A 126 -10.82 -6.13 -5.35
C ALA A 126 -10.93 -5.97 -3.83
N LEU A 127 -10.78 -4.75 -3.31
CA LEU A 127 -10.93 -4.42 -1.89
C LEU A 127 -12.41 -4.45 -1.46
N HIS A 128 -13.34 -3.98 -2.29
CA HIS A 128 -14.78 -4.00 -2.00
C HIS A 128 -15.45 -5.37 -2.23
N LYS A 129 -14.81 -6.33 -2.91
CA LYS A 129 -15.38 -7.68 -3.11
C LYS A 129 -15.63 -8.45 -1.80
N HIS A 130 -15.01 -8.01 -0.71
CA HIS A 130 -15.21 -8.57 0.62
C HIS A 130 -16.06 -7.68 1.55
N ASP A 131 -16.51 -6.51 1.08
CA ASP A 131 -17.50 -5.69 1.80
C ASP A 131 -18.86 -6.35 1.69
N HIS A 132 -19.12 -7.26 2.63
CA HIS A 132 -20.49 -7.56 3.00
C HIS A 132 -21.08 -6.30 3.65
N CYS A 133 -21.84 -5.53 2.87
CA CYS A 133 -22.80 -4.58 3.42
C CYS A 133 -23.63 -5.32 4.49
N THR A 134 -23.44 -4.94 5.74
CA THR A 134 -24.37 -5.25 6.82
C THR A 134 -25.32 -4.09 7.02
#